data_AF-A0A6S7A1N2-F1
#
_entry.id   AF-A0A6S7A1N2-F1
#
_cell.length_a   1.000
_cell.length_b   1.000
_cell.length_c   1.000
_cell.angle_alpha   90.00
_cell.angle_beta   90.00
_cell.angle_gamma   90.00
#
_symmetry.space_group_name_H-M   'P 1'
#
loop_
_entity.id
_entity.type
_entity.pdbx_description
1 polymer ?
#
loop_
_entity_poly.entity_id
_entity_poly.type
_entity_poly.pdbx_seq_one_letter_code
_entity_poly.pdbx_strand_id
1 'polypeptide(L)'
;MRASADIIEGPIDKLRVAVPAIRGNVHLRVNGVPVFGVIQEAPVVHTLRRVHETGRPAFVGVIQDEHGKRHFSWLITPQGPGVPPRYYRDEWRRGGRQIGIGALVTAVALASAWLLGVSSFPRTLLMTLALAVALVALLLSGLTAYGLWSALRHRRAILQSEAQYRQCAQTYSPGSHVR
;
A
#
# COMPACT_ATOMS: atom_id res chain seq x y z
N MET A 1 16.12 -0.09 15.53
CA MET A 1 15.90 -1.53 15.23
C MET A 1 15.62 -1.66 13.74
N ARG A 2 16.05 -2.74 13.06
CA ARG A 2 15.71 -2.97 11.65
C ARG A 2 14.26 -3.46 11.54
N ALA A 3 13.55 -3.08 10.48
CA ALA A 3 12.23 -3.62 10.21
C ALA A 3 12.28 -5.15 10.07
N SER A 4 11.32 -5.85 10.66
CA SER A 4 11.23 -7.32 10.70
C SER A 4 9.82 -7.78 10.35
N ALA A 5 9.68 -9.03 9.92
CA ALA A 5 8.38 -9.68 9.71
C ALA A 5 8.16 -10.77 10.75
N ASP A 6 6.94 -10.84 11.27
CA ASP A 6 6.55 -11.79 12.31
C ASP A 6 5.13 -12.32 12.05
N ILE A 7 4.79 -13.46 12.65
CA ILE A 7 3.48 -14.08 12.56
C ILE A 7 2.86 -14.10 13.95
N ILE A 8 1.68 -13.51 14.06
CA ILE A 8 0.88 -13.56 15.28
C ILE A 8 -0.24 -14.56 15.06
N GLU A 9 -0.28 -15.60 15.88
CA GLU A 9 -1.38 -16.56 15.91
C GLU A 9 -2.36 -16.21 17.04
N GLY A 10 -3.64 -16.24 16.69
CA GLY A 10 -4.73 -16.22 17.67
C GLY A 10 -5.98 -15.53 17.16
N PRO A 11 -6.99 -15.37 18.02
CA PRO A 11 -8.22 -14.69 17.65
C PRO A 11 -7.99 -13.19 17.48
N ILE A 12 -8.77 -12.57 16.60
CA ILE A 12 -8.86 -11.12 16.54
C ILE A 12 -9.77 -10.69 17.69
N ASP A 13 -9.20 -10.15 18.77
CA ASP A 13 -9.95 -9.74 19.97
C ASP A 13 -10.65 -8.40 19.78
N LYS A 14 -10.10 -7.55 18.92
CA LYS A 14 -10.60 -6.19 18.69
C LYS A 14 -10.34 -5.77 17.26
N LEU A 15 -11.37 -5.24 16.62
CA LEU A 15 -11.28 -4.61 15.31
C LEU A 15 -11.87 -3.20 15.41
N ARG A 16 -11.06 -2.18 15.12
CA ARG A 16 -11.51 -0.80 14.91
C ARG A 16 -11.12 -0.36 13.52
N VAL A 17 -12.07 0.18 12.77
CA VAL A 17 -11.85 0.71 11.43
C VAL A 17 -12.25 2.17 11.46
N ALA A 18 -11.28 3.07 11.36
CA ALA A 18 -11.53 4.49 11.17
C ALA A 18 -11.85 4.69 9.69
N VAL A 19 -13.13 4.89 9.36
CA VAL A 19 -13.61 5.03 7.98
C VAL A 19 -13.44 6.47 7.51
N PRO A 20 -12.72 6.67 6.41
CA PRO A 20 -13.33 7.31 5.25
C PRO A 20 -13.50 6.27 4.13
N ALA A 21 -14.56 6.40 3.34
CA ALA A 21 -15.08 5.42 2.36
C ALA A 21 -14.09 4.88 1.29
N ILE A 22 -12.80 5.26 1.33
CA ILE A 22 -11.78 4.98 0.32
C ILE A 22 -10.40 4.58 0.95
N ARG A 23 -10.13 4.91 2.23
CA ARG A 23 -8.87 4.61 2.93
C ARG A 23 -9.08 4.47 4.44
N GLY A 24 -9.38 3.26 4.91
CA GLY A 24 -9.60 3.02 6.32
C GLY A 24 -8.31 2.74 7.08
N ASN A 25 -8.03 3.49 8.15
CA ASN A 25 -7.03 3.05 9.13
C ASN A 25 -7.66 1.93 9.96
N VAL A 26 -7.01 0.78 9.99
CA VAL A 26 -7.46 -0.41 10.70
C VAL A 26 -6.57 -0.65 11.89
N HIS A 27 -7.18 -0.75 13.06
CA HIS A 27 -6.55 -1.05 14.33
C HIS A 27 -7.11 -2.38 14.82
N LEU A 28 -6.27 -3.40 14.74
CA LEU A 28 -6.56 -4.77 15.14
C LEU A 28 -5.87 -5.05 16.48
N ARG A 29 -6.45 -5.95 17.27
CA ARG A 29 -5.75 -6.64 18.36
C ARG A 29 -5.87 -8.13 18.13
N VAL A 30 -4.74 -8.82 18.02
CA VAL A 30 -4.67 -10.27 17.77
C VAL A 30 -3.97 -10.89 18.97
N ASN A 31 -4.65 -11.76 19.70
CA ASN A 31 -4.12 -12.39 20.92
C ASN A 31 -3.47 -11.37 21.90
N GLY A 32 -4.16 -10.25 22.14
CA GLY A 32 -3.67 -9.15 22.99
C GLY A 32 -2.66 -8.20 22.32
N VAL A 33 -2.09 -8.55 21.16
CA VAL A 33 -1.06 -7.75 20.47
C VAL A 33 -1.70 -6.70 19.54
N PRO A 34 -1.37 -5.40 19.69
CA PRO A 34 -1.88 -4.36 18.80
C PRO A 34 -1.21 -4.40 17.43
N VAL A 35 -2.02 -4.32 16.38
CA VAL A 35 -1.60 -4.31 14.96
C VAL A 35 -2.33 -3.17 14.23
N PHE A 36 -1.59 -2.38 13.48
CA PHE A 36 -2.08 -1.21 12.74
C PHE A 36 -2.06 -1.49 11.25
N GLY A 37 -2.89 -0.86 10.44
CA GLY A 37 -2.84 -1.04 9.00
C GLY A 37 -3.63 0.01 8.26
N VAL A 38 -3.34 0.15 6.97
CA VAL A 38 -4.13 0.99 6.07
C VAL A 38 -4.77 0.09 5.03
N ILE A 39 -6.09 -0.01 5.04
CA ILE A 39 -6.84 -0.88 4.14
C ILE A 39 -7.67 -0.03 3.19
N GLN A 40 -7.33 -0.13 1.91
CA GLN A 40 -7.95 0.67 0.84
C GLN A 40 -9.18 0.00 0.22
N GLU A 41 -9.40 -1.30 0.42
CA GLU A 41 -10.47 -2.03 -0.29
C GLU A 41 -11.50 -2.55 0.72
N ALA A 42 -12.77 -2.22 0.48
CA ALA A 42 -13.90 -2.65 1.32
C ALA A 42 -13.97 -4.19 1.53
N PRO A 43 -13.73 -5.05 0.51
CA PRO A 43 -13.75 -6.51 0.69
C PRO A 43 -12.80 -7.01 1.78
N VAL A 44 -11.62 -6.40 1.92
CA VAL A 44 -10.65 -6.80 2.96
C VAL A 44 -11.17 -6.43 4.35
N VAL A 45 -11.82 -5.28 4.50
CA VAL A 45 -12.45 -4.88 5.76
C VAL A 45 -13.58 -5.85 6.13
N HIS A 46 -14.39 -6.27 5.16
CA HIS A 46 -15.43 -7.27 5.37
C HIS A 46 -14.86 -8.63 5.79
N THR A 47 -13.78 -9.09 5.15
CA THR A 47 -13.09 -10.33 5.54
C THR A 47 -12.58 -10.24 6.98
N LEU A 48 -11.88 -9.16 7.35
CA LEU A 48 -11.38 -8.97 8.72
C LEU A 48 -12.51 -8.94 9.75
N ARG A 49 -13.63 -8.29 9.42
CA ARG A 49 -14.80 -8.24 10.29
C ARG A 49 -15.42 -9.63 10.47
N ARG A 50 -15.58 -10.39 9.38
CA ARG A 50 -16.08 -11.77 9.43
C ARG A 50 -15.17 -12.65 10.28
N VAL A 51 -13.85 -12.56 10.11
CA VAL A 51 -12.89 -13.34 10.91
C VAL A 51 -12.98 -12.97 12.39
N HIS A 52 -13.10 -11.68 12.71
CA HIS A 52 -13.31 -11.20 14.08
C HIS A 52 -14.61 -11.73 14.70
N GLU A 53 -15.73 -11.65 13.97
CA GLU A 53 -17.05 -12.13 14.42
C GLU A 53 -17.07 -13.65 14.63
N THR A 54 -16.30 -14.42 13.86
CA THR A 54 -16.24 -15.88 13.99
C THR A 54 -15.42 -16.32 15.22
N GLY A 55 -14.59 -15.43 15.80
CA GLY A 55 -13.77 -15.73 16.98
C GLY A 55 -12.71 -16.83 16.78
N ARG A 56 -12.49 -17.26 15.53
CA ARG A 56 -11.55 -18.34 15.20
C ARG A 56 -10.11 -17.84 15.23
N PRO A 57 -9.15 -18.71 15.58
CA PRO A 57 -7.74 -18.37 15.46
C PRO A 57 -7.39 -18.10 14.00
N ALA A 58 -6.64 -17.02 13.77
CA ALA A 58 -6.10 -16.64 12.49
C ALA A 58 -4.58 -16.45 12.61
N PHE A 59 -3.88 -16.73 11.52
CA PHE A 59 -2.48 -16.40 11.35
C PHE A 59 -2.39 -15.02 10.70
N VAL A 60 -1.81 -14.07 11.42
CA VAL A 60 -1.70 -12.68 10.97
C VAL A 60 -0.24 -12.34 10.76
N GLY A 61 0.12 -12.06 9.52
CA GLY A 61 1.44 -11.54 9.17
C GLY A 61 1.55 -10.06 9.48
N VAL A 62 2.59 -9.69 10.22
CA VAL A 62 2.87 -8.31 10.59
C VAL A 62 4.28 -7.90 10.20
N ILE A 63 4.43 -6.65 9.80
CA ILE A 63 5.72 -6.00 9.59
C ILE A 63 5.95 -5.05 10.74
N GLN A 64 6.98 -5.28 11.54
CA GLN A 64 7.38 -4.35 12.59
C GLN A 64 8.24 -3.24 11.99
N ASP A 65 7.88 -1.99 12.26
CA ASP A 65 8.67 -0.83 11.86
C ASP A 65 9.84 -0.55 12.81
N GLU A 66 10.69 0.41 12.45
CA GLU A 66 11.87 0.80 13.25
C GLU A 66 11.51 1.34 14.66
N HIS A 67 10.25 1.75 14.86
CA HIS A 67 9.71 2.27 16.13
C HIS A 67 8.96 1.18 16.93
N GLY A 68 9.00 -0.08 16.47
CA GLY A 68 8.37 -1.21 17.12
C GLY A 68 6.87 -1.35 16.88
N LYS A 69 6.25 -0.49 16.06
CA LYS A 69 4.83 -0.63 15.71
C LYS A 69 4.66 -1.76 14.69
N ARG A 70 3.62 -2.56 14.87
CA ARG A 70 3.31 -3.70 14.00
C ARG A 70 2.27 -3.30 12.97
N HIS A 71 2.61 -3.46 11.70
CA HIS A 71 1.75 -3.15 10.57
C HIS A 71 1.20 -4.42 9.95
N PHE A 72 -0.11 -4.49 9.77
CA PHE A 72 -0.84 -5.59 9.14
C PHE A 72 -0.38 -5.77 7.70
N SER A 73 -0.02 -7.00 7.33
CA SER A 73 0.41 -7.35 5.98
C SER A 73 -0.54 -8.34 5.29
N TRP A 74 -0.85 -9.45 5.96
CA TRP A 74 -1.70 -10.52 5.44
C TRP A 74 -2.40 -11.27 6.56
N LEU A 75 -3.42 -12.06 6.20
CA LEU A 75 -4.15 -12.91 7.13
C LEU A 75 -4.50 -14.25 6.47
N ILE A 76 -4.30 -15.35 7.18
CA ILE A 76 -4.78 -16.69 6.79
C ILE A 76 -5.63 -17.24 7.92
N THR A 77 -6.79 -17.78 7.59
CA THR A 77 -7.58 -18.59 8.52
C THR A 77 -7.46 -20.07 8.13
N PRO A 78 -7.36 -21.00 9.10
CA PRO A 78 -7.34 -22.45 8.81
C PRO A 78 -8.55 -22.93 7.99
N GLN A 79 -9.70 -22.28 8.18
CA GLN A 79 -10.96 -22.59 7.49
C GLN A 79 -11.70 -21.28 7.22
N GLY A 80 -11.53 -20.70 6.03
CA GLY A 80 -12.24 -19.49 5.65
C GLY A 80 -11.46 -18.54 4.74
N PRO A 81 -12.00 -17.32 4.54
CA PRO A 81 -11.39 -16.32 3.67
C PRO A 81 -10.12 -15.72 4.31
N GLY A 82 -9.00 -15.78 3.58
CA GLY A 82 -7.77 -15.07 3.90
C GLY A 82 -7.70 -13.69 3.26
N VAL A 83 -6.73 -12.90 3.73
CA VAL A 83 -6.30 -11.65 3.10
C VAL A 83 -4.89 -11.87 2.57
N PRO A 84 -4.68 -11.92 1.25
CA PRO A 84 -3.34 -12.10 0.69
C PRO A 84 -2.48 -10.87 0.97
N PRO A 85 -1.14 -11.02 1.01
CA PRO A 85 -0.23 -9.90 1.17
C PRO A 85 -0.37 -8.92 0.01
N ARG A 86 -0.53 -7.64 0.35
CA ARG A 86 -0.52 -6.56 -0.63
C ARG A 86 0.92 -6.10 -0.82
N TYR A 87 1.55 -6.41 -1.96
CA TYR A 87 2.90 -5.92 -2.22
C TYR A 87 3.09 -5.17 -3.53
N TYR A 88 3.76 -4.01 -3.37
CA TYR A 88 4.55 -3.17 -4.27
C TYR A 88 4.10 -2.99 -5.72
N ARG A 89 3.88 -4.08 -6.45
CA ARG A 89 3.65 -4.08 -7.90
C ARG A 89 2.35 -3.36 -8.28
N ASP A 90 1.31 -3.48 -7.45
CA ASP A 90 0.03 -2.81 -7.67
C ASP A 90 0.05 -1.32 -7.28
N GLU A 91 0.81 -0.95 -6.25
CA GLU A 91 1.02 0.46 -5.88
C GLU A 91 1.89 1.18 -6.92
N TRP A 92 2.92 0.51 -7.46
CA TRP A 92 3.76 1.03 -8.54
C TRP A 92 2.97 1.27 -9.84
N ARG A 93 2.09 0.33 -10.21
CA ARG A 93 1.21 0.47 -11.39
C ARG A 93 0.20 1.61 -11.24
N ARG A 94 -0.37 1.80 -10.04
CA ARG A 94 -1.36 2.88 -9.79
C ARG A 94 -0.68 4.25 -9.67
N GLY A 95 0.49 4.34 -9.04
CA GLY A 95 1.26 5.58 -8.92
C GLY A 95 1.88 6.06 -10.24
N GLY A 96 2.44 5.14 -11.05
CA GLY A 96 3.06 5.47 -12.34
C GLY A 96 2.08 6.08 -13.35
N ARG A 97 0.80 5.66 -13.30
CA ARG A 97 -0.23 6.15 -14.22
C ARG A 97 -0.63 7.61 -13.98
N GLN A 98 -0.56 8.10 -12.73
CA GLN A 98 -0.85 9.51 -12.42
C GLN A 98 0.30 10.44 -12.79
N ILE A 99 1.54 9.97 -12.66
CA ILE A 99 2.76 10.73 -13.01
C ILE A 99 2.88 10.91 -14.53
N GLY A 100 2.56 9.86 -15.31
CA GLY A 100 2.65 9.92 -16.77
C GLY A 100 1.70 10.93 -17.41
N ILE A 101 0.50 11.12 -16.85
CA ILE A 101 -0.49 12.05 -17.39
C ILE A 101 -0.07 13.51 -17.17
N GLY A 102 0.49 13.83 -15.99
CA GLY A 102 0.98 15.18 -15.69
C GLY A 102 2.14 15.59 -16.59
N ALA A 103 3.13 14.69 -16.79
CA ALA A 103 4.28 14.96 -17.63
C ALA A 103 3.90 15.24 -19.09
N LEU A 104 2.92 14.51 -19.63
CA LEU A 104 2.50 14.62 -21.03
C LEU A 104 1.79 15.96 -21.33
N VAL A 105 0.97 16.45 -20.39
CA VAL A 105 0.31 17.78 -20.51
C VAL A 105 1.35 18.90 -20.54
N THR A 106 2.41 18.80 -19.72
CA THR A 106 3.51 19.79 -19.71
C THR A 106 4.28 19.85 -21.02
N ALA A 107 4.61 18.68 -21.59
CA ALA A 107 5.36 18.60 -22.84
C ALA A 107 4.57 19.20 -24.01
N VAL A 108 3.26 18.93 -24.07
CA VAL A 108 2.37 19.49 -25.11
C VAL A 108 2.24 21.01 -24.96
N ALA A 109 2.12 21.53 -23.74
CA ALA A 109 2.04 22.97 -23.48
C ALA A 109 3.34 23.73 -23.83
N LEU A 110 4.51 23.16 -23.52
CA LEU A 110 5.81 23.73 -23.87
C LEU A 110 6.06 23.72 -25.38
N ALA A 111 5.71 22.62 -26.06
CA ALA A 111 5.86 22.51 -27.50
C ALA A 111 4.95 23.51 -28.25
N SER A 112 3.70 23.67 -27.80
CA SER A 112 2.76 24.63 -28.39
C SER A 112 3.16 26.08 -28.14
N ALA A 113 3.72 26.42 -26.98
CA ALA A 113 4.27 27.75 -26.70
C ALA A 113 5.47 28.13 -27.59
N TRP A 114 6.31 27.14 -27.93
CA TRP A 114 7.49 27.34 -28.79
C TRP A 114 7.12 27.47 -30.28
N LEU A 115 6.12 26.72 -30.74
CA LEU A 115 5.67 26.70 -32.14
C LEU A 115 4.84 27.92 -32.55
N LEU A 116 4.10 28.54 -31.62
CA LEU A 116 3.08 29.53 -31.98
C LEU A 116 3.59 30.97 -32.12
N GLY A 117 4.88 31.27 -31.89
CA GLY A 117 5.44 32.61 -32.17
C GLY A 117 4.66 33.77 -31.55
N VAL A 118 4.04 33.56 -30.39
CA VAL A 118 3.02 34.46 -29.85
C VAL A 118 3.67 35.65 -29.16
N SER A 119 2.99 36.81 -29.21
CA SER A 119 3.35 38.06 -28.56
C SER A 119 3.73 37.90 -27.07
N SER A 120 4.41 38.90 -26.51
CA SER A 120 5.08 38.85 -25.19
C SER A 120 4.17 38.42 -24.03
N PHE A 121 2.90 38.82 -24.02
CA PHE A 121 1.94 38.52 -22.94
C PHE A 121 1.50 37.03 -22.86
N PRO A 122 0.98 36.40 -23.92
CA PRO A 122 0.66 34.97 -23.89
C PRO A 122 1.89 34.09 -23.67
N ARG A 123 3.07 34.52 -24.13
CA ARG A 123 4.34 33.83 -23.86
C ARG A 123 4.68 33.82 -22.36
N THR A 124 4.51 34.95 -21.67
CA THR A 124 4.72 34.99 -20.21
C THR A 124 3.73 34.10 -19.47
N LEU A 125 2.44 34.13 -19.83
CA LEU A 125 1.42 33.25 -19.22
C LEU A 125 1.78 31.77 -19.36
N LEU A 126 2.16 31.34 -20.57
CA LEU A 126 2.57 29.96 -20.86
C LEU A 126 3.83 29.56 -20.08
N MET A 127 4.81 30.47 -19.91
CA MET A 127 6.00 30.20 -19.09
C MET A 127 5.66 30.05 -17.60
N THR A 128 4.80 30.90 -17.03
CA THR A 128 4.33 30.73 -15.65
C THR A 128 3.58 29.43 -15.44
N LEU A 129 2.72 29.04 -16.39
CA LEU A 129 2.02 27.77 -16.35
C LEU A 129 3.00 26.59 -16.41
N ALA A 130 3.98 26.64 -17.32
CA ALA A 130 5.02 25.62 -17.43
C ALA A 130 5.85 25.50 -16.14
N LEU A 131 6.20 26.62 -15.50
CA LEU A 131 6.91 26.64 -14.23
C LEU A 131 6.07 26.03 -13.10
N ALA A 132 4.78 26.37 -13.00
CA ALA A 132 3.87 25.80 -12.01
C ALA A 132 3.75 24.28 -12.17
N VAL A 133 3.59 23.80 -13.41
CA VAL A 133 3.53 22.35 -13.67
C VAL A 133 4.87 21.68 -13.40
N ALA A 134 6.00 22.30 -13.74
CA ALA A 134 7.33 21.79 -13.41
C ALA A 134 7.54 21.66 -11.90
N LEU A 135 7.10 22.64 -11.11
CA LEU A 135 7.11 22.59 -9.64
C LEU A 135 6.25 21.44 -9.11
N VAL A 136 5.03 21.27 -9.63
CA VAL A 136 4.15 20.15 -9.26
C VAL A 136 4.79 18.81 -9.61
N ALA A 137 5.39 18.68 -10.80
CA ALA A 137 6.08 17.48 -11.23
C ALA A 137 7.28 17.16 -10.32
N LEU A 138 8.04 18.18 -9.88
CA LEU A 138 9.18 18.02 -8.98
C LEU A 138 8.73 17.58 -7.58
N LEU A 139 7.62 18.14 -7.07
CA LEU A 139 6.99 17.68 -5.82
C LEU A 139 6.52 16.23 -5.91
N LEU A 140 5.84 15.85 -7.00
CA LEU A 140 5.40 14.47 -7.23
C LEU A 140 6.60 13.52 -7.38
N SER A 141 7.66 13.96 -8.05
CA SER A 141 8.91 13.20 -8.18
C SER A 141 9.57 12.99 -6.80
N GLY A 142 9.63 14.04 -5.97
CA GLY A 142 10.14 13.93 -4.60
C GLY A 142 9.32 12.97 -3.73
N LEU A 143 8.00 13.05 -3.80
CA LEU A 143 7.09 12.14 -3.08
C LEU A 143 7.24 10.68 -3.55
N THR A 144 7.42 10.46 -4.85
CA THR A 144 7.57 9.11 -5.40
C THR A 144 8.95 8.53 -5.11
N ALA A 145 10.01 9.35 -5.17
CA ALA A 145 11.36 8.98 -4.72
C ALA A 145 11.39 8.65 -3.22
N TYR A 146 10.68 9.42 -2.39
CA TYR A 146 10.53 9.11 -0.97
C TYR A 146 9.77 7.79 -0.75
N GLY A 147 8.67 7.57 -1.49
CA GLY A 147 7.95 6.31 -1.51
C GLY A 147 8.87 5.14 -1.89
N LEU A 148 9.63 5.28 -2.97
CA LEU A 148 10.59 4.29 -3.46
C LEU A 148 11.68 3.98 -2.43
N TRP A 149 12.27 5.02 -1.83
CA TRP A 149 13.29 4.89 -0.80
C TRP A 149 12.78 4.16 0.43
N SER A 150 11.60 4.56 0.92
CA SER A 150 10.95 3.90 2.05
C SER A 150 10.68 2.43 1.73
N ALA A 151 10.25 2.12 0.52
CA ALA A 151 9.89 0.77 0.14
C ALA A 151 11.13 -0.10 -0.14
N LEU A 152 12.25 0.48 -0.61
CA LEU A 152 13.56 -0.18 -0.66
C LEU A 152 14.08 -0.54 0.74
N ARG A 153 13.89 0.35 1.72
CA ARG A 153 14.31 0.13 3.11
C ARG A 153 13.53 -1.03 3.76
N HIS A 154 12.24 -1.14 3.48
CA HIS A 154 11.38 -2.20 4.03
C HIS A 154 11.36 -3.49 3.18
N ARG A 155 12.03 -3.49 2.01
CA ARG A 155 12.02 -4.61 1.06
C ARG A 155 12.36 -5.97 1.68
N ARG A 156 13.31 -6.02 2.61
CA ARG A 156 13.70 -7.27 3.27
C ARG A 156 12.57 -7.83 4.14
N ALA A 157 11.96 -6.99 4.97
CA ALA A 157 10.84 -7.38 5.83
C ALA A 157 9.61 -7.78 5.00
N ILE A 158 9.35 -7.06 3.91
CA ILE A 158 8.31 -7.38 2.93
C ILE A 158 8.51 -8.80 2.36
N LEU A 159 9.70 -9.08 1.82
CA LEU A 159 9.99 -10.39 1.22
C LEU A 159 9.95 -11.53 2.25
N GLN A 160 10.40 -11.27 3.49
CA GLN A 160 10.28 -12.23 4.59
C GLN A 160 8.81 -12.53 4.90
N SER A 161 7.98 -11.50 5.01
CA SER A 161 6.55 -11.66 5.22
C SER A 161 5.86 -12.38 4.05
N GLU A 162 6.29 -12.17 2.80
CA GLU A 162 5.78 -12.96 1.66
C GLU A 162 6.14 -14.44 1.78
N ALA A 163 7.39 -14.73 2.13
CA ALA A 163 7.86 -16.11 2.29
C ALA A 163 7.05 -16.83 3.39
N GLN A 164 6.83 -16.16 4.52
CA GLN A 164 5.97 -16.63 5.60
C GLN A 164 4.54 -16.89 5.13
N TYR A 165 3.94 -15.96 4.38
CA TYR A 165 2.61 -16.15 3.80
C TYR A 165 2.56 -17.39 2.90
N ARG A 166 3.54 -17.58 2.00
CA ARG A 166 3.56 -18.73 1.09
C ARG A 166 3.68 -20.05 1.85
N GLN A 167 4.51 -20.08 2.89
CA GLN A 167 4.65 -21.25 3.76
C GLN A 167 3.33 -21.56 4.48
N CYS A 168 2.74 -20.59 5.17
CA CYS A 168 1.44 -20.77 5.85
C CYS A 168 0.33 -21.13 4.86
N ALA A 169 0.29 -20.51 3.68
CA ALA A 169 -0.69 -20.84 2.66
C ALA A 169 -0.52 -22.28 2.17
N GLN A 170 0.70 -22.80 2.02
CA GLN A 170 0.91 -24.21 1.66
C GLN A 170 0.45 -25.17 2.76
N THR A 171 0.67 -24.82 4.03
CA THR A 171 0.29 -25.64 5.18
C THR A 171 -1.23 -25.66 5.42
N TYR A 172 -1.92 -24.54 5.16
CA TYR A 172 -3.33 -24.36 5.52
C TYR A 172 -4.26 -24.21 4.30
N SER A 173 -3.78 -24.36 3.08
CA SER A 173 -4.64 -24.39 1.90
C SER A 173 -5.39 -25.72 1.84
N PRO A 174 -6.73 -25.71 1.72
CA PRO A 174 -7.52 -26.93 1.55
C PRO A 174 -7.26 -27.52 0.15
N GLY A 175 -6.20 -28.33 0.03
CA GLY A 175 -5.83 -28.99 -1.23
C GLY A 175 -4.46 -29.67 -1.28
N SER A 176 -3.58 -29.53 -0.29
CA SER A 176 -2.23 -30.15 -0.32
C SER A 176 -2.14 -31.56 0.29
N HIS A 177 -3.26 -32.12 0.75
CA HIS A 177 -3.38 -33.56 1.09
C HIS A 177 -4.24 -34.30 0.05
N VAL A 178 -3.80 -34.32 -1.21
CA VAL A 178 -4.18 -35.36 -2.15
C VAL A 178 -2.90 -35.90 -2.80
N ARG A 179 -2.42 -36.99 -2.18
CA ARG A 179 -1.47 -38.02 -2.65
C ARG A 179 -0.10 -37.57 -3.18
#